data_AF-A0A821JWV9-F1
#
_entry.id   AF-A0A821JWV9-F1
#
_cell.length_a   1.000
_cell.length_b   1.000
_cell.length_c   1.000
_cell.angle_alpha   90.00
_cell.angle_beta   90.00
_cell.angle_gamma   90.00
#
_symmetry.space_group_name_H-M   'P 1'
#
loop_
_entity.id
_entity.type
_entity.pdbx_description
1 polymer ?
#
loop_
_entity_poly.entity_id
_entity_poly.type
_entity_poly.pdbx_seq_one_letter_code
_entity_poly.pdbx_strand_id
1 'polypeptide(L)'
;TGKGMLRTMLGSNNAIADIVPVDVCVNMMICIAWYTAVKQPKNIPVYHCCTGHLGTLTWGKVAEYGLHHLATNSLENAISYPHLQFTENRFRYHYLRVLQEVIPAFILDCYMRVVGRKPMFIKLSDRIYKSVRTLDFFTSHSWLFPNDNSVFLQNEMSDIDQKIFCFDLKDLDWFQYWNNYCMGAKQYLLREDVSRTSKCIKRYKR
;
A
#
# COMPACT_ATOMS: atom_id res chain seq x y z
N THR A 1 -10.84 1.59 -3.45
CA THR A 1 -9.75 2.48 -3.84
C THR A 1 -9.50 2.42 -5.33
N GLY A 2 -8.69 1.52 -5.89
CA GLY A 2 -8.40 1.55 -7.34
C GLY A 2 -9.62 1.33 -8.26
N LYS A 3 -10.48 0.35 -7.95
CA LYS A 3 -11.74 0.10 -8.68
C LYS A 3 -12.95 0.86 -8.09
N GLY A 4 -12.74 1.71 -7.08
CA GLY A 4 -13.79 2.53 -6.48
C GLY A 4 -14.62 1.93 -5.33
N MET A 5 -14.42 0.66 -4.95
CA MET A 5 -15.26 0.01 -3.91
C MET A 5 -14.93 0.41 -2.48
N LEU A 6 -13.67 0.27 -2.07
CA LEU A 6 -13.21 0.74 -0.77
C LEU A 6 -13.13 2.28 -0.78
N ARG A 7 -13.77 2.93 0.19
CA ARG A 7 -13.86 4.39 0.32
C ARG A 7 -13.36 4.87 1.67
N THR A 8 -13.53 4.09 2.74
CA THR A 8 -13.10 4.47 4.08
C THR A 8 -12.39 3.34 4.81
N MET A 9 -11.39 3.69 5.61
CA MET A 9 -10.68 2.76 6.50
C MET A 9 -10.58 3.35 7.90
N LEU A 10 -10.56 2.47 8.90
CA LEU A 10 -10.20 2.88 10.26
C LEU A 10 -8.69 3.09 10.30
N GLY A 11 -8.24 4.21 10.86
CA GLY A 11 -6.82 4.54 10.93
C GLY A 11 -6.56 6.01 11.17
N SER A 12 -5.32 6.32 11.52
CA SER A 12 -4.85 7.70 11.66
C SER A 12 -4.04 8.09 10.44
N ASN A 13 -4.32 9.27 9.86
CA ASN A 13 -3.50 9.82 8.78
C ASN A 13 -2.07 10.13 9.23
N ASN A 14 -1.86 10.29 10.54
CA ASN A 14 -0.56 10.62 11.15
C ASN A 14 0.20 9.37 11.62
N ALA A 15 -0.43 8.20 11.63
CA ALA A 15 0.25 6.97 11.97
C ALA A 15 1.31 6.63 10.92
N ILE A 16 2.48 6.19 11.38
CA ILE A 16 3.62 5.80 10.54
C ILE A 16 3.26 4.50 9.83
N ALA A 17 3.47 4.49 8.51
CA ALA A 17 3.29 3.33 7.66
C ALA A 17 4.64 2.65 7.44
N ASP A 18 4.90 1.56 8.16
CA ASP A 18 6.13 0.77 8.04
C ASP A 18 6.07 -0.13 6.79
N ILE A 19 6.14 0.51 5.62
CA ILE A 19 6.15 -0.15 4.30
C ILE A 19 7.60 -0.25 3.86
N VAL A 20 8.01 -1.45 3.47
CA VAL A 20 9.37 -1.71 2.96
C VAL A 20 9.26 -2.42 1.61
N PRO A 21 9.85 -1.87 0.52
CA PRO A 21 9.93 -2.56 -0.75
C PRO A 21 10.63 -3.92 -0.62
N VAL A 22 10.17 -4.92 -1.36
CA VAL A 22 10.75 -6.27 -1.30
C VAL A 22 12.25 -6.27 -1.66
N ASP A 23 12.66 -5.42 -2.60
CA ASP A 23 14.06 -5.32 -3.05
C ASP A 23 14.98 -4.84 -1.92
N VAL A 24 14.48 -3.97 -1.03
CA VAL A 24 15.21 -3.51 0.17
C VAL A 24 15.45 -4.69 1.13
N CYS A 25 14.43 -5.52 1.36
CA CYS A 25 14.58 -6.73 2.17
C CYS A 25 15.60 -7.71 1.54
N VAL A 26 15.56 -7.88 0.21
CA VAL A 26 16.49 -8.76 -0.51
C VAL A 26 17.92 -8.26 -0.43
N ASN A 27 18.15 -6.98 -0.71
CA ASN A 27 19.47 -6.35 -0.60
C ASN A 27 20.03 -6.53 0.81
N MET A 28 19.22 -6.25 1.83
CA MET A 28 19.60 -6.43 3.22
C MET A 28 19.97 -7.88 3.55
N MET A 29 19.21 -8.87 3.06
CA MET A 29 19.54 -10.29 3.26
C MET A 29 20.89 -10.68 2.62
N ILE A 30 21.20 -10.16 1.43
CA ILE A 30 22.48 -10.39 0.76
C ILE A 30 23.64 -9.81 1.60
N CYS A 31 23.49 -8.58 2.09
CA CYS A 31 24.48 -7.92 2.93
C CYS A 31 24.71 -8.66 4.25
N ILE A 32 23.64 -9.15 4.89
CA ILE A 32 23.73 -9.96 6.12
C ILE A 32 24.50 -11.26 5.84
N ALA A 33 24.22 -11.93 4.72
CA ALA A 33 24.91 -13.17 4.35
C ALA A 33 26.42 -12.94 4.14
N TRP A 34 26.78 -11.87 3.42
CA TRP A 34 28.17 -11.46 3.25
C TRP A 34 28.86 -11.17 4.59
N TYR A 35 28.24 -10.33 5.43
CA TYR A 35 28.81 -9.94 6.72
C TYR A 35 29.03 -11.16 7.62
N THR A 36 28.05 -12.05 7.68
CA THR A 36 28.11 -13.26 8.50
C THR A 36 29.23 -14.19 8.03
N ALA A 37 29.39 -14.38 6.72
CA ALA A 37 30.42 -15.25 6.16
C ALA A 37 31.84 -14.70 6.38
N VAL A 38 32.03 -13.38 6.25
CA VAL A 38 33.34 -12.75 6.33
C VAL A 38 33.77 -12.47 7.77
N LYS A 39 32.87 -11.89 8.57
CA LYS A 39 33.19 -11.41 9.93
C LYS A 39 32.96 -12.47 11.00
N GLN A 40 32.18 -13.51 10.70
CA GLN A 40 31.89 -14.64 11.60
C GLN A 40 31.58 -14.17 13.03
N PRO A 41 30.52 -13.36 13.21
CA PRO A 41 30.20 -12.78 14.52
C PRO A 41 29.96 -13.90 15.54
N LYS A 42 30.49 -13.71 16.76
CA LYS A 42 30.41 -14.71 17.83
C LYS A 42 28.98 -14.98 18.30
N ASN A 43 28.13 -13.96 18.24
CA ASN A 43 26.70 -14.05 18.57
C ASN A 43 25.87 -13.98 17.28
N ILE A 44 24.64 -14.48 17.32
CA ILE A 44 23.70 -14.36 16.20
C ILE A 44 23.04 -12.98 16.26
N PRO A 45 23.43 -12.02 15.39
CA PRO A 45 22.76 -10.72 15.35
C PRO A 45 21.33 -10.83 14.81
N VAL A 46 20.44 -9.98 15.30
CA VAL A 46 19.07 -9.83 14.77
C VAL A 46 19.00 -8.48 14.06
N TYR A 47 18.58 -8.50 12.79
CA TYR A 47 18.45 -7.30 11.98
C TYR A 47 16.98 -7.03 11.66
N HIS A 48 16.51 -5.81 11.90
CA HIS A 48 15.16 -5.38 11.55
C HIS A 48 15.18 -4.63 10.21
N CYS A 49 14.43 -5.13 9.23
CA CYS A 49 14.18 -4.44 7.98
C CYS A 49 12.91 -3.61 8.13
N CYS A 50 13.07 -2.38 8.58
CA CYS A 50 11.97 -1.46 8.86
C CYS A 50 12.37 -0.03 8.47
N THR A 51 11.38 0.83 8.31
CA THR A 51 11.52 2.27 8.08
C THR A 51 12.28 2.99 9.21
N GLY A 52 12.32 2.41 10.42
CA GLY A 52 13.06 2.91 11.57
C GLY A 52 12.61 4.31 12.01
N HIS A 53 13.45 5.02 12.77
CA HIS A 53 13.17 6.40 13.20
C HIS A 53 13.20 7.45 12.07
N LEU A 54 13.60 7.04 10.86
CA LEU A 54 13.98 7.93 9.77
C LEU A 54 12.94 7.93 8.64
N GLY A 55 12.11 6.89 8.52
CA GLY A 55 11.03 6.82 7.53
C GLY A 55 9.78 7.56 7.99
N THR A 56 9.53 8.73 7.39
CA THR A 56 8.41 9.62 7.70
C THR A 56 7.16 9.38 6.82
N LEU A 57 7.02 8.18 6.26
CA LEU A 57 5.85 7.83 5.46
C LEU A 57 4.67 7.57 6.40
N THR A 58 3.63 8.39 6.31
CA THR A 58 2.40 8.20 7.07
C THR A 58 1.32 7.57 6.21
N TRP A 59 0.32 6.94 6.83
CA TRP A 59 -0.84 6.41 6.10
C TRP A 59 -1.59 7.50 5.31
N GLY A 60 -1.57 8.75 5.78
CA GLY A 60 -2.09 9.90 5.03
C GLY A 60 -1.36 10.13 3.71
N LYS A 61 -0.01 10.15 3.74
CA LYS A 61 0.82 10.27 2.52
C LYS A 61 0.65 9.07 1.59
N VAL A 62 0.53 7.86 2.14
CA VAL A 62 0.26 6.63 1.36
C VAL A 62 -1.06 6.77 0.60
N ALA A 63 -2.13 7.22 1.26
CA ALA A 63 -3.41 7.48 0.61
C ALA A 63 -3.28 8.58 -0.46
N GLU A 64 -2.59 9.69 -0.16
CA GLU A 64 -2.39 10.79 -1.09
C GLU A 64 -1.68 10.33 -2.37
N TYR A 65 -0.49 9.74 -2.25
CA TYR A 65 0.32 9.28 -3.39
C TYR A 65 -0.39 8.17 -4.15
N GLY A 66 -0.95 7.19 -3.43
CA GLY A 66 -1.70 6.10 -4.04
C GLY A 66 -2.92 6.60 -4.81
N LEU A 67 -3.72 7.52 -4.26
CA LEU A 67 -4.89 8.08 -4.94
C LEU A 67 -4.49 8.94 -6.14
N HIS A 68 -3.46 9.75 -6.03
CA HIS A 68 -2.93 10.53 -7.15
C HIS A 68 -2.54 9.62 -8.32
N HIS A 69 -1.77 8.56 -8.06
CA HIS A 69 -1.34 7.63 -9.09
C HIS A 69 -2.47 6.72 -9.59
N LEU A 70 -3.45 6.36 -8.77
CA LEU A 70 -4.63 5.61 -9.24
C LEU A 70 -5.57 6.47 -10.09
N ALA A 71 -5.65 7.77 -9.82
CA ALA A 71 -6.43 8.71 -10.62
C ALA A 71 -5.79 8.96 -11.99
N THR A 72 -4.48 9.18 -12.01
CA THR A 72 -3.70 9.37 -13.25
C THR A 72 -3.56 8.06 -14.02
N ASN A 73 -3.30 6.94 -13.35
CA ASN A 73 -3.21 5.59 -13.92
C ASN A 73 -4.52 4.81 -13.78
N SER A 74 -5.63 5.43 -14.16
CA SER A 74 -6.97 4.87 -14.04
C SER A 74 -7.11 3.42 -14.51
N LEU A 75 -7.73 2.58 -13.66
CA LEU A 75 -7.97 1.17 -13.93
C LEU A 75 -9.20 0.96 -14.83
N GLU A 76 -9.16 -0.10 -15.63
CA GLU A 76 -10.31 -0.52 -16.45
C GLU A 76 -11.47 -0.99 -15.57
N ASN A 77 -12.71 -0.91 -16.04
CA ASN A 77 -13.89 -1.42 -15.32
C ASN A 77 -14.04 -0.93 -13.86
N ALA A 78 -13.53 0.26 -13.54
CA ALA A 78 -13.75 0.86 -12.24
C ALA A 78 -15.23 1.23 -12.05
N ILE A 79 -15.74 0.95 -10.86
CA ILE A 79 -17.14 1.22 -10.48
C ILE A 79 -17.31 2.71 -10.19
N SER A 80 -16.29 3.33 -9.61
CA SER A 80 -16.29 4.76 -9.30
C SER A 80 -14.87 5.30 -9.20
N TYR A 81 -14.76 6.64 -9.19
CA TYR A 81 -13.49 7.33 -9.02
C TYR A 81 -12.72 6.88 -7.75
N PRO A 82 -11.38 6.73 -7.82
CA PRO A 82 -10.58 6.35 -6.67
C PRO A 82 -10.72 7.34 -5.52
N HIS A 83 -11.04 6.82 -4.34
CA HIS A 83 -11.11 7.61 -3.11
C HIS A 83 -10.77 6.73 -1.91
N LEU A 84 -10.10 7.31 -0.92
CA LEU A 84 -9.82 6.71 0.37
C LEU A 84 -9.76 7.81 1.41
N GLN A 85 -10.40 7.59 2.55
CA GLN A 85 -10.22 8.41 3.73
C GLN A 85 -10.01 7.52 4.96
N PHE A 86 -9.00 7.87 5.75
CA PHE A 86 -8.82 7.31 7.08
C PHE A 86 -9.65 8.08 8.10
N THR A 87 -10.23 7.37 9.05
CA THR A 87 -10.92 7.96 10.19
C THR A 87 -10.60 7.20 11.47
N GLU A 88 -10.33 7.92 12.54
CA GLU A 88 -10.06 7.32 13.85
C GLU A 88 -11.36 7.03 14.63
N ASN A 89 -12.45 7.72 14.29
CA ASN A 89 -13.74 7.57 14.95
C ASN A 89 -14.51 6.37 14.36
N ARG A 90 -14.70 5.33 15.19
CA ARG A 90 -15.43 4.10 14.81
C ARG A 90 -16.87 4.35 14.39
N PHE A 91 -17.58 5.27 15.03
CA PHE A 91 -18.95 5.61 14.65
C PHE A 91 -19.00 6.23 13.26
N ARG A 92 -18.10 7.20 13.00
CA ARG A 92 -17.96 7.83 11.68
C ARG A 92 -17.56 6.80 10.62
N TYR A 93 -16.64 5.90 10.92
CA TYR A 93 -16.25 4.79 10.05
C TYR A 93 -17.46 3.93 9.64
N HIS A 94 -18.23 3.43 10.62
CA HIS A 94 -19.39 2.58 10.34
C HIS A 94 -20.47 3.32 9.54
N TYR A 95 -20.74 4.58 9.89
CA TYR A 95 -21.68 5.44 9.15
C TYR A 95 -21.26 5.61 7.69
N LEU A 96 -20.01 6.00 7.44
CA LEU A 96 -19.47 6.21 6.09
C LEU A 96 -19.43 4.91 5.30
N ARG A 97 -19.06 3.78 5.92
CA ARG A 97 -19.05 2.48 5.26
C ARG A 97 -20.44 2.09 4.76
N VAL A 98 -21.45 2.25 5.60
CA VAL A 98 -22.85 1.94 5.20
C VAL A 98 -23.24 2.82 4.03
N LEU A 99 -22.99 4.13 4.12
CA LEU A 99 -23.41 5.10 3.12
C LEU A 99 -22.65 4.98 1.78
N GLN A 100 -21.33 4.81 1.82
CA GLN A 100 -20.45 4.93 0.65
C GLN A 100 -20.06 3.59 0.03
N GLU A 101 -20.23 2.48 0.75
CA GLU A 101 -19.81 1.15 0.28
C GLU A 101 -20.99 0.17 0.25
N VAL A 102 -21.72 0.02 1.36
CA VAL A 102 -22.78 -1.01 1.48
C VAL A 102 -24.03 -0.65 0.69
N ILE A 103 -24.57 0.57 0.86
CA ILE A 103 -25.77 1.01 0.14
C ILE A 103 -25.54 0.99 -1.38
N PRO A 104 -24.44 1.57 -1.93
CA PRO A 104 -24.16 1.47 -3.36
C PRO A 104 -23.99 0.03 -3.86
N ALA A 105 -23.32 -0.84 -3.09
CA ALA A 105 -23.19 -2.24 -3.46
C ALA A 105 -24.55 -2.96 -3.50
N PHE A 106 -25.45 -2.65 -2.56
CA PHE A 106 -26.81 -3.20 -2.55
C PHE A 106 -27.62 -2.72 -3.77
N ILE A 107 -27.57 -1.44 -4.09
CA ILE A 107 -28.25 -0.88 -5.28
C ILE A 107 -27.75 -1.56 -6.56
N LEU A 108 -26.43 -1.74 -6.70
CA LEU A 108 -25.84 -2.43 -7.85
C LEU A 108 -26.26 -3.90 -7.93
N ASP A 109 -26.37 -4.60 -6.80
CA ASP A 109 -26.86 -5.98 -6.76
C ASP A 109 -28.35 -6.09 -7.11
N CYS A 110 -29.18 -5.12 -6.69
CA CYS A 110 -30.57 -5.02 -7.12
C CYS A 110 -30.67 -4.81 -8.64
N TYR A 111 -29.88 -3.89 -9.20
CA TYR A 111 -29.80 -3.68 -10.65
C TYR A 111 -29.39 -4.95 -11.39
N MET A 112 -28.38 -5.67 -10.90
CA MET A 112 -27.94 -6.93 -11.52
C MET A 112 -29.09 -7.95 -11.56
N ARG A 113 -29.88 -8.09 -10.49
CA ARG A 113 -31.04 -8.98 -10.46
C ARG A 113 -32.11 -8.58 -11.48
N VAL A 114 -32.39 -7.28 -11.61
CA VAL A 114 -33.36 -6.76 -12.59
C VAL A 114 -32.94 -7.08 -14.03
N VAL A 115 -31.63 -7.03 -14.32
CA VAL A 115 -31.07 -7.37 -15.65
C VAL A 115 -30.82 -8.89 -15.81
N GLY A 116 -31.31 -9.73 -14.89
CA GLY A 116 -31.15 -11.19 -14.95
C GLY A 116 -29.73 -11.68 -14.69
N ARG A 117 -28.86 -10.84 -14.11
CA ARG A 117 -27.48 -11.16 -13.74
C ARG A 117 -27.37 -11.54 -12.26
N LYS A 118 -26.35 -12.34 -11.95
CA LYS A 118 -26.06 -12.78 -10.57
C LYS A 118 -25.53 -11.60 -9.73
N PRO A 119 -26.10 -11.30 -8.55
CA PRO A 119 -25.57 -10.27 -7.65
C PRO A 119 -24.21 -10.70 -7.07
N MET A 120 -23.28 -9.76 -6.95
CA MET A 120 -21.90 -9.99 -6.53
C MET A 120 -21.27 -8.85 -5.68
N PHE A 121 -21.80 -7.63 -5.74
CA PHE A 121 -21.17 -6.45 -5.16
C PHE A 121 -21.19 -6.46 -3.62
N ILE A 122 -22.26 -6.93 -2.98
CA ILE A 122 -22.29 -7.06 -1.51
C ILE A 122 -21.25 -8.08 -1.04
N LYS A 123 -21.14 -9.22 -1.72
CA LYS A 123 -20.15 -10.26 -1.39
C LYS A 123 -18.72 -9.74 -1.55
N LEU A 124 -18.49 -8.93 -2.58
CA LEU A 124 -17.18 -8.31 -2.80
C LEU A 124 -16.88 -7.24 -1.74
N SER A 125 -17.86 -6.41 -1.38
CA SER A 125 -17.73 -5.44 -0.28
C SER A 125 -17.44 -6.13 1.06
N ASP A 126 -18.10 -7.25 1.38
CA ASP A 126 -17.84 -8.02 2.61
C ASP A 126 -16.41 -8.61 2.64
N ARG A 127 -15.91 -9.12 1.51
CA ARG A 127 -14.52 -9.59 1.40
C ARG A 127 -13.52 -8.45 1.66
N ILE A 128 -13.74 -7.30 1.02
CA ILE A 128 -12.90 -6.11 1.22
C ILE A 128 -12.94 -5.69 2.70
N TYR A 129 -14.12 -5.64 3.32
CA TYR A 129 -14.28 -5.28 4.72
C TYR A 129 -13.49 -6.20 5.65
N LYS A 130 -13.57 -7.53 5.43
CA LYS A 130 -12.81 -8.52 6.20
C LYS A 130 -11.30 -8.32 6.07
N SER A 131 -10.80 -8.05 4.85
CA SER A 131 -9.38 -7.78 4.61
C SER A 131 -8.91 -6.45 5.22
N VAL A 132 -9.72 -5.40 5.16
CA VAL A 132 -9.37 -4.10 5.75
C VAL A 132 -9.29 -4.20 7.27
N ARG A 133 -10.23 -4.93 7.88
CA ARG A 133 -10.27 -5.10 9.34
C ARG A 133 -9.03 -5.74 9.95
N THR A 134 -8.30 -6.56 9.21
CA THR A 134 -7.04 -7.12 9.71
C THR A 134 -5.93 -6.08 9.80
N LEU A 135 -6.10 -4.93 9.13
CA LEU A 135 -5.14 -3.83 9.10
C LEU A 135 -5.44 -2.76 10.15
N ASP A 136 -6.65 -2.71 10.73
CA ASP A 136 -7.09 -1.65 11.66
C ASP A 136 -6.07 -1.35 12.76
N PHE A 137 -5.43 -2.37 13.33
CA PHE A 137 -4.44 -2.19 14.39
C PHE A 137 -3.19 -1.46 13.90
N PHE A 138 -2.72 -1.80 12.70
CA PHE A 138 -1.50 -1.24 12.09
C PHE A 138 -1.75 0.13 11.45
N THR A 139 -2.97 0.40 10.98
CA THR A 139 -3.34 1.70 10.40
C THR A 139 -3.68 2.74 11.47
N SER A 140 -4.01 2.31 12.70
CA SER A 140 -4.33 3.20 13.82
C SER A 140 -3.13 3.53 14.72
N HIS A 141 -2.03 2.78 14.65
CA HIS A 141 -0.88 2.96 15.56
C HIS A 141 0.43 3.08 14.79
N SER A 142 1.33 3.91 15.30
CA SER A 142 2.71 3.98 14.83
C SER A 142 3.57 2.97 15.60
N TRP A 143 4.52 2.36 14.89
CA TRP A 143 5.47 1.43 15.46
C TRP A 143 6.87 1.91 15.15
N LEU A 144 7.72 1.93 16.17
CA LEU A 144 9.13 2.26 16.02
C LEU A 144 9.92 1.04 16.44
N PHE A 145 10.53 0.40 15.45
CA PHE A 145 11.43 -0.73 15.67
C PHE A 145 12.87 -0.23 15.64
N PRO A 146 13.68 -0.56 16.66
CA PRO A 146 15.10 -0.23 16.66
C PRO A 146 15.80 -1.00 15.54
N ASN A 147 16.58 -0.29 14.73
CA ASN A 147 17.28 -0.84 13.57
C ASN A 147 18.79 -0.64 13.63
N ASP A 148 19.36 -0.53 14.84
CA ASP A 148 20.77 -0.23 15.07
C ASP A 148 21.71 -1.21 14.37
N ASN A 149 21.38 -2.52 14.41
CA ASN A 149 22.17 -3.54 13.72
C ASN A 149 22.16 -3.38 12.20
N SER A 150 21.04 -2.92 11.62
CA SER A 150 20.91 -2.66 10.18
C SER A 150 21.74 -1.45 9.77
N VAL A 151 21.73 -0.38 10.59
CA VAL A 151 22.57 0.80 10.41
C VAL A 151 24.06 0.45 10.55
N PHE A 152 24.41 -0.34 11.56
CA PHE A 152 25.77 -0.84 11.75
C PHE A 152 26.25 -1.67 10.55
N LEU A 153 25.41 -2.60 10.06
CA LEU A 153 25.72 -3.39 8.87
C LEU A 153 26.01 -2.50 7.67
N GLN A 154 25.21 -1.46 7.46
CA GLN A 154 25.41 -0.53 6.35
C GLN A 154 26.78 0.17 6.42
N ASN A 155 27.18 0.61 7.62
CA ASN A 155 28.46 1.28 7.85
C ASN A 155 29.69 0.37 7.66
N GLU A 156 29.52 -0.94 7.77
CA GLU A 156 30.59 -1.91 7.50
C GLU A 156 30.82 -2.16 6.00
N MET A 157 29.89 -1.73 5.15
CA MET A 157 29.98 -1.91 3.70
C MET A 157 30.78 -0.79 3.04
N SER A 158 31.45 -1.11 1.94
CA SER A 158 32.12 -0.10 1.11
C SER A 158 31.10 0.87 0.48
N ASP A 159 31.54 2.08 0.12
CA ASP A 159 30.69 3.07 -0.57
C ASP A 159 30.09 2.54 -1.89
N ILE A 160 30.79 1.62 -2.54
CA ILE A 160 30.33 0.98 -3.78
C ILE A 160 29.20 -0.01 -3.46
N ASP A 161 29.39 -0.86 -2.46
CA ASP A 161 28.40 -1.87 -2.06
C ASP A 161 27.14 -1.23 -1.47
N GLN A 162 27.28 -0.12 -0.73
CA GLN A 162 26.13 0.65 -0.23
C GLN A 162 25.23 1.16 -1.37
N LYS A 163 25.81 1.50 -2.53
CA LYS A 163 25.04 1.94 -3.70
C LYS A 163 24.41 0.77 -4.46
N ILE A 164 25.13 -0.34 -4.59
CA ILE A 164 24.65 -1.53 -5.33
C ILE A 164 23.56 -2.24 -4.53
N PHE A 165 23.78 -2.45 -3.24
CA PHE A 165 22.88 -3.14 -2.32
C PHE A 165 22.23 -2.15 -1.35
N CYS A 166 21.65 -1.09 -1.90
CA CYS A 166 20.99 -0.07 -1.08
C CYS A 166 19.77 -0.68 -0.36
N PHE A 167 19.77 -0.56 0.97
CA PHE A 167 18.63 -0.91 1.83
C PHE A 167 18.28 0.22 2.81
N ASP A 168 18.82 1.44 2.62
CA ASP A 168 18.37 2.63 3.34
C ASP A 168 17.14 3.23 2.64
N LEU A 169 16.08 3.42 3.41
CA LEU A 169 14.79 3.93 2.92
C LEU A 169 14.74 5.46 2.87
N LYS A 170 15.74 6.17 3.39
CA LYS A 170 15.79 7.64 3.33
C LYS A 170 15.88 8.19 1.91
N ASP A 171 16.63 7.50 1.07
CA ASP A 171 16.87 7.92 -0.32
C ASP A 171 15.74 7.47 -1.26
N LEU A 172 14.72 6.78 -0.74
CA LEU A 172 13.61 6.29 -1.54
C LEU A 172 12.62 7.42 -1.82
N ASP A 173 12.48 7.78 -3.10
CA ASP A 173 11.37 8.62 -3.57
C ASP A 173 10.06 7.83 -3.51
N TRP A 174 9.32 8.04 -2.42
CA TRP A 174 8.01 7.41 -2.21
C TRP A 174 7.00 7.75 -3.30
N PHE A 175 7.02 8.96 -3.86
CA PHE A 175 6.07 9.36 -4.90
C PHE A 175 6.32 8.55 -6.18
N GLN A 176 7.57 8.50 -6.64
CA GLN A 176 7.93 7.67 -7.79
C GLN A 176 7.71 6.18 -7.52
N TYR A 177 8.00 5.70 -6.31
CA TYR A 177 7.72 4.32 -5.91
C TYR A 177 6.23 3.97 -6.06
N TRP A 178 5.33 4.80 -5.55
CA TRP A 178 3.89 4.56 -5.66
C TRP A 178 3.39 4.62 -7.11
N ASN A 179 4.00 5.44 -7.97
CA ASN A 179 3.73 5.44 -9.40
C ASN A 179 4.06 4.09 -10.04
N ASN A 180 5.30 3.62 -9.81
CA ASN A 180 5.78 2.34 -10.33
C ASN A 180 4.94 1.18 -9.80
N TYR A 181 4.58 1.21 -8.51
CA TYR A 181 3.69 0.24 -7.89
C TYR A 181 2.32 0.20 -8.55
N CYS A 182 1.66 1.36 -8.74
CA CYS A 182 0.34 1.42 -9.37
C CYS A 182 0.37 0.91 -10.82
N MET A 183 1.40 1.28 -11.57
CA MET A 183 1.60 0.83 -12.95
C MET A 183 1.88 -0.67 -13.04
N GLY A 184 2.77 -1.17 -12.19
CA GLY A 184 3.07 -2.60 -12.09
C GLY A 184 1.86 -3.43 -11.68
N ALA A 185 1.08 -2.97 -10.69
CA ALA A 185 -0.17 -3.63 -10.30
C ALA A 185 -1.19 -3.65 -11.45
N LYS A 186 -1.31 -2.55 -12.21
CA LYS A 186 -2.19 -2.51 -13.38
C LYS A 186 -1.76 -3.53 -14.44
N GLN A 187 -0.49 -3.56 -14.80
CA GLN A 187 0.03 -4.41 -15.87
C GLN A 187 0.12 -5.89 -15.46
N TYR A 188 0.71 -6.19 -14.32
CA TYR A 188 1.08 -7.56 -13.95
C TYR A 188 0.03 -8.25 -13.08
N LEU A 189 -0.57 -7.53 -12.11
CA LEU A 189 -1.58 -8.11 -11.22
C LEU A 189 -2.96 -8.12 -11.86
N LEU A 190 -3.37 -7.00 -12.46
CA LEU A 190 -4.70 -6.85 -13.08
C LEU A 190 -4.73 -7.23 -14.56
N ARG A 191 -3.55 -7.42 -15.19
CA ARG A 191 -3.42 -7.76 -16.62
C ARG A 191 -4.12 -6.77 -17.53
N GLU A 192 -4.12 -5.49 -17.16
CA GLU A 192 -4.71 -4.41 -17.94
C GLU A 192 -3.66 -3.74 -18.84
N ASP A 193 -4.12 -3.18 -19.95
CA ASP A 193 -3.24 -2.51 -20.90
C ASP A 193 -2.97 -1.07 -20.44
N VAL A 194 -1.69 -0.80 -20.19
CA VAL A 194 -1.20 0.50 -19.70
C VAL A 194 -1.50 1.62 -20.71
N SER A 195 -1.55 1.32 -22.00
CA SER A 195 -1.86 2.30 -23.05
C SER A 195 -3.31 2.81 -22.99
N ARG A 196 -4.22 2.05 -22.36
CA ARG A 196 -5.66 2.40 -22.25
C ARG A 196 -5.99 3.38 -21.13
N THR A 197 -4.98 3.82 -20.39
CA THR A 197 -5.12 4.79 -19.29
C THR A 197 -5.81 6.07 -19.74
N SER A 198 -5.46 6.63 -20.90
CA SER A 198 -6.06 7.86 -21.43
C SER A 198 -7.57 7.74 -21.69
N LYS A 199 -8.05 6.56 -22.13
CA LYS A 199 -9.49 6.28 -22.33
C LYS A 199 -10.24 6.18 -21.00
N CYS A 200 -9.61 5.60 -19.98
CA CYS A 200 -10.20 5.45 -18.66
C CYS A 200 -10.31 6.79 -17.91
N ILE A 201 -9.32 7.69 -18.03
CA ILE A 201 -9.39 9.05 -17.46
C ILE A 201 -10.58 9.84 -18.03
N LYS A 202 -10.84 9.75 -19.35
CA LYS A 202 -11.97 10.44 -19.99
C LYS A 202 -13.33 9.98 -19.45
N ARG A 203 -13.43 8.72 -18.99
CA ARG A 203 -14.65 8.17 -18.38
C ARG A 203 -14.94 8.78 -17.00
N TYR A 204 -13.91 9.21 -16.26
CA TYR A 204 -14.07 9.86 -14.96
C TYR A 204 -14.41 11.34 -15.03
N LYS A 205 -14.13 12.01 -16.16
CA LYS A 205 -14.46 13.43 -16.38
C LYS A 205 -15.87 13.65 -16.96
N ARG A 206 -16.62 12.58 -17.19
CA ARG A 206 -18.04 12.62 -17.58
C ARG A 206 -18.90 12.35 -16.35
#